data_AF-A0A953ZBI6-F1
#
_entry.id   AF-A0A953ZBI6-F1
#
_cell.length_a   1.000
_cell.length_b   1.000
_cell.length_c   1.000
_cell.angle_alpha   90.00
_cell.angle_beta   90.00
_cell.angle_gamma   90.00
#
_symmetry.space_group_name_H-M   'P 1'
#
loop_
_entity.id
_entity.type
_entity.pdbx_description
1 polymer ?
#
loop_
_entity_poly.entity_id
_entity_poly.type
_entity_poly.pdbx_seq_one_letter_code
_entity_poly.pdbx_strand_id
1 'polypeptide(L)'
;RWKQWEDGELNLMPREEIPFTVTRADGGGVTLKLAETNAVEESELNLDVGEWVRHVRVVYHIGGLIDLHGTVSFKLLAGGSQVRLYATPVNFDPLEQSPAFAVSQPLEFAPWLAEQYGMFETVGWAEATSALQDGVIDDGTFLETCNFSFDEKRAQILGLLGRADEWDLLVAFTYEVDRICHMMWRHMDAAHPNHDPHAPAAWKTAIHDFYVKYDGLVGEVLDALPPDAVLIICSDHGFLPFYRAVNLNRWLIENGYLVLKEKTGAPTMAQLFDNDSGYYDPYDWSKTRAYALGLSKIYINLKGREPEGIVEEADAEKLKAEIIAKLTALRDDEAHGHAPVISVVKRREEIWEGDRLNEAGDLQIGYARGYRVSWQTSLGGADEPIIADNLRNWSGDHCSYDPKLVPGVVFSNRKLDSSRYRLIDVGLTA
;
A
#
# COMPACT_ATOMS: atom_id res chain seq x y z
N ARG A 1 -14.99 13.81 1.61
CA ARG A 1 -14.20 14.55 2.63
C ARG A 1 -12.84 14.96 2.06
N TRP A 2 -12.06 14.06 1.45
CA TRP A 2 -10.79 14.43 0.78
C TRP A 2 -10.92 15.36 -0.44
N LYS A 3 -12.02 15.27 -1.22
CA LYS A 3 -12.26 16.17 -2.36
C LYS A 3 -12.55 17.63 -1.98
N GLN A 4 -13.08 17.87 -0.77
CA GLN A 4 -13.24 19.23 -0.24
C GLN A 4 -11.89 19.81 0.24
N TRP A 5 -10.92 18.94 0.56
CA TRP A 5 -9.56 19.34 0.94
C TRP A 5 -8.72 19.83 -0.24
N GLU A 6 -8.81 19.18 -1.40
CA GLU A 6 -8.06 19.57 -2.61
C GLU A 6 -8.74 20.70 -3.41
N ASP A 7 -10.07 20.69 -3.55
CA ASP A 7 -10.79 21.63 -4.41
C ASP A 7 -11.07 23.02 -3.77
N GLY A 8 -10.52 23.31 -2.58
CA GLY A 8 -10.71 24.63 -1.97
C GLY A 8 -10.12 24.88 -0.58
N GLU A 9 -10.02 23.89 0.30
CA GLU A 9 -9.48 24.13 1.65
C GLU A 9 -7.95 24.27 1.69
N LEU A 10 -7.19 23.50 0.91
CA LEU A 10 -5.73 23.67 0.81
C LEU A 10 -5.32 24.98 0.13
N ASN A 11 -6.12 25.49 -0.82
CA ASN A 11 -5.90 26.82 -1.41
C ASN A 11 -6.13 27.97 -0.41
N LEU A 12 -6.84 27.70 0.70
CA LEU A 12 -7.06 28.63 1.80
C LEU A 12 -6.06 28.44 2.95
N MET A 13 -5.36 27.31 3.02
CA MET A 13 -4.30 27.11 4.00
C MET A 13 -3.03 27.81 3.54
N PRO A 14 -2.30 28.50 4.45
CA PRO A 14 -1.02 29.09 4.11
C PRO A 14 -0.09 27.99 3.57
N ARG A 15 0.38 28.15 2.34
CA ARG A 15 1.44 27.30 1.80
C ARG A 15 2.76 27.86 2.30
N GLU A 16 3.56 26.99 2.92
CA GLU A 16 4.88 27.34 3.38
C GLU A 16 5.93 26.55 2.62
N GLU A 17 7.03 27.23 2.31
CA GLU A 17 8.17 26.68 1.60
C GLU A 17 9.38 26.79 2.50
N ILE A 18 10.17 25.72 2.59
CA ILE A 18 11.45 25.74 3.29
C ILE A 18 12.55 25.89 2.24
N PRO A 19 13.17 27.08 2.12
CA PRO A 19 14.23 27.28 1.16
C PRO A 19 15.49 26.55 1.61
N PHE A 20 16.20 25.97 0.64
CA PHE A 20 17.50 25.37 0.85
C PHE A 20 18.42 25.62 -0.32
N THR A 21 19.73 25.58 -0.08
CA THR A 21 20.76 25.64 -1.12
C THR A 21 21.56 24.34 -1.15
N VAL A 22 21.96 23.93 -2.36
CA VAL A 22 22.84 22.77 -2.54
C VAL A 22 24.13 23.25 -3.17
N THR A 23 25.22 23.12 -2.42
CA THR A 23 26.57 23.47 -2.87
C THR A 23 27.34 22.19 -3.16
N ARG A 24 28.00 22.10 -4.32
CA ARG A 24 28.81 20.94 -4.67
C ARG A 24 30.16 21.02 -3.95
N ALA A 25 30.58 19.90 -3.36
CA ALA A 25 31.91 19.74 -2.79
C ALA A 25 32.88 19.07 -3.78
N ASP A 26 34.17 19.27 -3.57
CA ASP A 26 35.21 18.54 -4.30
C ASP A 26 35.09 17.04 -4.00
N GLY A 27 35.13 16.19 -5.03
CA GLY A 27 34.96 14.74 -4.88
C GLY A 27 33.54 14.21 -5.13
N GLY A 28 32.57 15.08 -5.40
CA GLY A 28 31.22 14.70 -5.82
C GLY A 28 30.16 14.73 -4.73
N GLY A 29 30.54 14.94 -3.47
CA GLY A 29 29.59 15.21 -2.39
C GLY A 29 28.86 16.56 -2.54
N VAL A 30 27.89 16.80 -1.68
CA VAL A 30 27.16 18.07 -1.59
C VAL A 30 27.02 18.55 -0.16
N THR A 31 26.94 19.86 0.01
CA THR A 31 26.52 20.54 1.22
C THR A 31 25.13 21.11 1.00
N LEU A 32 24.14 20.58 1.72
CA LEU A 32 22.77 21.07 1.76
C LEU A 32 22.64 22.07 2.91
N LYS A 33 22.29 23.32 2.61
CA LYS A 33 22.03 24.34 3.64
C LYS A 33 20.56 24.74 3.66
N LEU A 34 19.85 24.37 4.72
CA LEU A 34 18.49 24.81 5.03
C LEU A 34 18.51 26.27 5.52
N ALA A 35 17.40 26.99 5.34
CA ALA A 35 17.23 28.30 5.94
C ALA A 35 17.30 28.23 7.47
N GLU A 36 18.10 29.12 8.09
CA GLU A 36 18.35 29.11 9.54
C GLU A 36 17.07 29.30 10.37
N THR A 37 16.06 29.98 9.83
CA THR A 37 14.75 30.14 10.48
C THR A 37 13.95 28.84 10.55
N ASN A 38 14.22 27.90 9.64
CA ASN A 38 13.42 26.69 9.47
C ASN A 38 14.15 25.42 9.94
N ALA A 39 15.46 25.48 10.18
CA ALA A 39 16.22 24.37 10.75
C ALA A 39 16.14 24.39 12.28
N VAL A 40 15.78 23.27 12.90
CA VAL A 40 15.65 23.20 14.37
C VAL A 40 17.00 22.98 15.05
N GLU A 41 17.89 22.20 14.42
CA GLU A 41 19.18 21.79 15.00
C GLU A 41 20.35 22.21 14.11
N GLU A 42 20.54 21.52 12.98
CA GLU A 42 21.64 21.77 12.06
C GLU A 42 21.10 22.31 10.73
N SER A 43 21.58 23.50 10.34
CA SER A 43 21.19 24.12 9.08
C SER A 43 22.04 23.68 7.89
N GLU A 44 23.20 23.04 8.12
CA GLU A 44 24.16 22.69 7.06
C GLU A 44 24.54 21.21 7.15
N LEU A 45 24.25 20.45 6.10
CA LEU A 45 24.37 18.99 6.08
C LEU A 45 25.30 18.59 4.94
N ASN A 46 26.31 17.77 5.22
CA ASN A 46 27.23 17.26 4.21
C ASN A 46 26.83 15.82 3.85
N LEU A 47 26.73 15.53 2.55
CA LEU A 47 26.38 14.21 2.04
C LEU A 47 27.36 13.77 0.95
N ASP A 48 27.92 12.58 1.11
CA ASP A 48 28.59 11.86 0.03
C ASP A 48 27.59 11.03 -0.79
N VAL A 49 27.99 10.63 -2.00
CA VAL A 49 27.11 9.87 -2.91
C VAL A 49 26.76 8.52 -2.29
N GLY A 50 25.46 8.23 -2.19
CA GLY A 50 24.90 7.05 -1.54
C GLY A 50 24.59 7.24 -0.06
N GLU A 51 25.05 8.33 0.56
CA GLU A 51 24.83 8.61 1.97
C GLU A 51 23.43 9.17 2.24
N TRP A 52 22.91 8.81 3.43
CA TRP A 52 21.70 9.39 4.00
C TRP A 52 22.04 10.33 5.15
N VAL A 53 21.33 11.45 5.21
CA VAL A 53 21.14 12.20 6.46
C VAL A 53 19.67 12.02 6.85
N ARG A 54 19.43 11.44 8.01
CA ARG A 54 18.09 11.03 8.43
C ARG A 54 17.49 11.98 9.45
N HIS A 55 16.16 12.07 9.42
CA HIS A 55 15.35 12.75 10.44
C HIS A 55 15.76 14.21 10.70
N VAL A 56 16.12 14.94 9.63
CA VAL A 56 16.44 16.37 9.72
C VAL A 56 15.19 17.11 10.16
N ARG A 57 15.26 17.74 11.34
CA ARG A 57 14.14 18.45 11.96
C ARG A 57 13.99 19.85 11.36
N VAL A 58 12.77 20.14 10.91
CA VAL A 58 12.40 21.39 10.26
C VAL A 58 11.14 21.98 10.90
N VAL A 59 10.99 23.30 10.84
CA VAL A 59 9.80 24.02 11.31
C VAL A 59 9.12 24.80 10.18
N TYR A 60 7.81 24.70 10.16
CA TYR A 60 6.88 25.44 9.30
C TYR A 60 6.10 26.45 10.14
N HIS A 61 6.39 27.74 9.97
CA HIS A 61 5.70 28.91 10.52
C HIS A 61 4.39 29.25 9.80
N ILE A 62 3.38 28.38 9.90
CA ILE A 62 2.09 28.50 9.22
C ILE A 62 1.39 29.82 9.59
N GLY A 63 1.35 30.75 8.62
CA GLY A 63 0.74 32.07 8.76
C GLY A 63 1.37 32.95 9.86
N GLY A 64 2.57 32.61 10.36
CA GLY A 64 3.23 33.30 11.47
C GLY A 64 2.51 33.18 12.82
N LEU A 65 1.56 32.26 12.95
CA LEU A 65 0.74 32.07 14.16
C LEU A 65 0.95 30.70 14.81
N ILE A 66 1.33 29.70 14.01
CA ILE A 66 1.46 28.30 14.44
C ILE A 66 2.77 27.77 13.87
N ASP A 67 3.59 27.18 14.74
CA ASP A 67 4.75 26.40 14.32
C ASP A 67 4.36 24.93 14.23
N LEU A 68 4.63 24.31 13.09
CA LEU A 68 4.47 22.88 12.84
C LEU A 68 5.85 22.28 12.59
N HIS A 69 6.21 21.29 13.39
CA HIS A 69 7.51 20.65 13.32
C HIS A 69 7.41 19.37 12.50
N GLY A 70 8.39 19.15 11.63
CA GLY A 70 8.48 17.97 10.80
C GLY A 70 9.88 17.41 10.71
N THR A 71 9.97 16.19 10.18
CA THR A 71 11.23 15.53 9.87
C THR A 71 11.30 15.15 8.40
N VAL A 72 12.49 15.31 7.81
CA VAL A 72 12.78 14.90 6.43
C VAL A 72 14.14 14.22 6.37
N SER A 73 14.24 13.13 5.62
CA SER A 73 15.50 12.45 5.37
C SER A 73 15.95 12.71 3.94
N PHE A 74 17.26 12.90 3.74
CA PHE A 74 17.86 13.16 2.44
C PHE A 74 18.84 12.06 2.05
N LYS A 75 18.86 11.68 0.77
CA LYS A 75 19.90 10.82 0.18
C LYS A 75 20.52 11.48 -1.04
N LEU A 76 21.85 11.56 -1.10
CA LEU A 76 22.53 11.95 -2.34
C LEU A 76 22.61 10.76 -3.30
N LEU A 77 21.76 10.73 -4.32
CA LEU A 77 21.71 9.64 -5.30
C LEU A 77 22.79 9.73 -6.38
N ALA A 78 23.27 10.93 -6.68
CA ALA A 78 24.35 11.14 -7.64
C ALA A 78 25.05 12.48 -7.39
N GLY A 79 26.38 12.42 -7.38
CA GLY A 79 27.29 13.55 -7.30
C GLY A 79 27.87 13.94 -8.65
N GLY A 80 28.17 15.22 -8.88
CA GLY A 80 28.89 15.68 -10.08
C GLY A 80 28.20 16.80 -10.87
N SER A 81 28.19 16.67 -12.20
CA SER A 81 27.63 17.71 -13.10
C SER A 81 26.11 17.84 -12.94
N GLN A 82 25.43 16.74 -12.64
CA GLN A 82 24.02 16.69 -12.29
C GLN A 82 23.86 16.08 -10.90
N VAL A 83 23.55 16.93 -9.93
CA VAL A 83 23.23 16.50 -8.57
C VAL A 83 21.83 15.89 -8.57
N ARG A 84 21.69 14.70 -7.99
CA ARG A 84 20.37 14.10 -7.70
C ARG A 84 20.24 13.89 -6.21
N LEU A 85 19.35 14.63 -5.58
CA LEU A 85 19.04 14.54 -4.16
C LEU A 85 17.62 13.98 -4.00
N TYR A 86 17.48 12.90 -3.26
CA TYR A 86 16.18 12.39 -2.82
C TYR A 86 15.85 12.97 -1.46
N ALA A 87 14.60 13.37 -1.27
CA ALA A 87 14.03 13.76 0.02
C ALA A 87 12.80 12.90 0.27
N THR A 88 12.67 12.37 1.49
CA THR A 88 11.43 11.70 1.90
C THR A 88 10.26 12.69 1.96
N PRO A 89 9.01 12.19 1.96
CA PRO A 89 7.90 13.00 2.46
C PRO A 89 8.25 13.59 3.82
N VAL A 90 7.70 14.78 4.09
CA VAL A 90 7.85 15.43 5.39
C VAL A 90 6.93 14.71 6.36
N ASN A 91 7.53 14.19 7.42
CA ASN A 91 6.84 13.53 8.52
C ASN A 91 6.53 14.54 9.61
N PHE A 92 5.53 14.29 10.45
CA PHE A 92 5.36 15.05 11.69
C PHE A 92 6.49 14.70 12.66
N ASP A 93 7.07 15.70 13.30
CA ASP A 93 8.14 15.50 14.26
C ASP A 93 7.61 14.76 15.50
N PRO A 94 8.07 13.53 15.80
CA PRO A 94 7.59 12.79 16.96
C PRO A 94 8.02 13.45 18.29
N LEU A 95 9.09 14.24 18.33
CA LEU A 95 9.57 14.94 19.53
C LEU A 95 8.76 16.20 19.85
N GLU A 96 8.24 16.88 18.83
CA GLU A 96 7.58 18.18 18.97
C GLU A 96 6.23 18.18 18.24
N GLN A 97 5.23 17.62 18.90
CA GLN A 97 3.90 17.46 18.33
C GLN A 97 2.98 18.64 18.61
N SER A 98 2.24 19.03 17.57
CA SER A 98 1.06 19.88 17.74
C SER A 98 -0.15 19.02 18.14
N PRO A 99 -0.95 19.42 19.15
CA PRO A 99 -2.19 18.71 19.49
C PRO A 99 -3.17 18.56 18.32
N ALA A 100 -3.09 19.43 17.30
CA ALA A 100 -3.91 19.35 16.10
C ALA A 100 -3.48 18.21 15.14
N PHE A 101 -2.23 17.73 15.27
CA PHE A 101 -1.61 16.73 14.39
C PHE A 101 -0.85 15.68 15.21
N ALA A 102 -1.43 15.26 16.34
CA ALA A 102 -0.83 14.27 17.21
C ALA A 102 -0.67 12.92 16.50
N VAL A 103 0.52 12.32 16.61
CA VAL A 103 0.84 11.00 16.01
C VAL A 103 0.76 9.86 17.02
N SER A 104 0.55 10.17 18.30
CA SER A 104 0.26 9.19 19.35
C SER A 104 -0.86 9.64 20.28
N GLN A 105 -1.44 8.67 20.99
CA GLN A 105 -2.29 8.90 22.15
C GLN A 105 -1.88 7.92 23.27
N PRO A 106 -1.48 8.42 24.47
CA PRO A 106 -1.43 9.84 24.84
C PRO A 106 -0.36 10.64 24.05
N LEU A 107 -0.46 11.97 24.06
CA LEU A 107 0.36 12.86 23.22
C LEU A 107 1.86 12.73 23.52
N GLU A 108 2.19 12.53 24.80
CA GLU A 108 3.55 12.38 25.31
C GLU A 108 4.20 11.02 24.98
N PHE A 109 3.44 10.08 24.41
CA PHE A 109 3.97 8.74 24.13
C PHE A 109 4.99 8.75 22.99
N ALA A 110 4.71 9.39 21.85
CA ALA A 110 5.65 9.41 20.74
C ALA A 110 6.93 10.24 20.99
N PRO A 111 6.92 11.40 21.68
CA PRO A 111 8.14 12.09 22.08
C PRO A 111 8.98 11.20 22.99
N TRP A 112 8.37 10.60 24.01
CA TRP A 112 9.06 9.67 24.89
C TRP A 112 9.65 8.48 24.11
N LEU A 113 8.89 7.88 23.19
CA LEU A 113 9.36 6.75 22.38
C LEU A 113 10.56 7.15 21.51
N ALA A 114 10.52 8.33 20.89
CA ALA A 114 11.60 8.86 20.07
C ALA A 114 12.87 9.17 20.89
N GLU A 115 12.71 9.75 22.08
CA GLU A 115 13.83 10.02 23.00
C GLU A 115 14.50 8.73 23.48
N GLN A 116 13.72 7.67 23.75
CA GLN A 116 14.27 6.42 24.28
C GLN A 116 14.84 5.50 23.20
N TYR A 117 14.19 5.42 22.04
CA TYR A 117 14.46 4.38 21.04
C TYR A 117 14.77 4.93 19.64
N GLY A 118 14.91 6.24 19.51
CA GLY A 118 15.28 6.92 18.28
C GLY A 118 14.08 7.38 17.45
N MET A 119 14.36 8.32 16.54
CA MET A 119 13.39 8.91 15.61
C MET A 119 12.82 7.86 14.65
N PHE A 120 11.59 8.08 14.20
CA PHE A 120 10.86 7.18 13.31
C PHE A 120 9.94 7.95 12.37
N GLU A 121 9.58 7.33 11.25
CA GLU A 121 8.64 7.90 10.27
C GLU A 121 7.20 7.90 10.84
N THR A 122 6.45 8.98 10.64
CA THR A 122 5.12 9.23 11.24
C THR A 122 3.99 9.42 10.23
N VAL A 123 4.31 9.53 8.93
CA VAL A 123 3.33 9.77 7.86
C VAL A 123 3.42 8.68 6.81
N GLY A 124 2.25 8.12 6.44
CA GLY A 124 2.15 7.18 5.33
C GLY A 124 2.89 5.87 5.58
N TRP A 125 3.66 5.41 4.60
CA TRP A 125 4.50 4.22 4.69
C TRP A 125 5.96 4.64 4.80
N ALA A 126 6.66 4.09 5.80
CA ALA A 126 8.08 4.37 6.02
C ALA A 126 8.96 3.88 4.87
N GLU A 127 8.55 2.78 4.21
CA GLU A 127 9.26 2.19 3.09
C GLU A 127 8.89 2.94 1.79
N ALA A 128 9.91 3.41 1.07
CA ALA A 128 9.77 4.34 -0.06
C ALA A 128 9.24 3.70 -1.37
N THR A 129 8.12 2.98 -1.28
CA THR A 129 7.49 2.24 -2.39
C THR A 129 7.12 3.14 -3.57
N SER A 130 6.49 4.30 -3.32
CA SER A 130 6.11 5.24 -4.39
C SER A 130 7.34 5.78 -5.13
N ALA A 131 8.39 6.16 -4.39
CA ALA A 131 9.62 6.66 -4.99
C ALA A 131 10.30 5.60 -5.87
N LEU A 132 10.29 4.33 -5.47
CA LEU A 132 10.79 3.24 -6.31
C LEU A 132 9.88 2.99 -7.51
N GLN A 133 8.56 3.00 -7.31
CA GLN A 133 7.59 2.79 -8.38
C GLN A 133 7.66 3.88 -9.46
N ASP A 134 7.99 5.11 -9.09
CA ASP A 134 8.13 6.26 -9.98
C ASP A 134 9.56 6.40 -10.55
N GLY A 135 10.48 5.49 -10.20
CA GLY A 135 11.86 5.50 -10.67
C GLY A 135 12.73 6.63 -10.12
N VAL A 136 12.31 7.24 -8.99
CA VAL A 136 13.08 8.27 -8.28
C VAL A 136 14.29 7.66 -7.58
N ILE A 137 14.12 6.47 -7.00
CA ILE A 137 15.16 5.70 -6.31
C ILE A 137 15.30 4.30 -6.94
N ASP A 138 16.41 3.61 -6.64
CA ASP A 138 16.64 2.22 -7.05
C ASP A 138 16.21 1.21 -5.97
N ASP A 139 16.21 -0.08 -6.33
CA ASP A 139 15.86 -1.19 -5.44
C ASP A 139 16.75 -1.23 -4.18
N GLY A 140 18.04 -0.90 -4.32
CA GLY A 140 18.97 -0.85 -3.20
C GLY A 140 18.58 0.22 -2.16
N THR A 141 18.28 1.43 -2.63
CA THR A 141 17.79 2.53 -1.81
C THR A 141 16.45 2.20 -1.14
N PHE A 142 15.54 1.52 -1.84
CA PHE A 142 14.30 1.03 -1.24
C PHE A 142 14.55 0.03 -0.10
N LEU A 143 15.45 -0.94 -0.30
CA LEU A 143 15.80 -1.91 0.74
C LEU A 143 16.43 -1.23 1.96
N GLU A 144 17.24 -0.19 1.78
CA GLU A 144 17.75 0.62 2.91
C GLU A 144 16.60 1.22 3.73
N THR A 145 15.57 1.79 3.09
CA THR A 145 14.39 2.31 3.82
C THR A 145 13.62 1.22 4.57
N CYS A 146 13.54 0.02 4.02
CA CYS A 146 12.93 -1.13 4.72
C CYS A 146 13.77 -1.56 5.92
N ASN A 147 15.11 -1.50 5.82
CA ASN A 147 15.99 -1.81 6.94
C ASN A 147 15.88 -0.77 8.05
N PHE A 148 15.77 0.52 7.70
CA PHE A 148 15.53 1.59 8.66
C PHE A 148 14.23 1.38 9.44
N SER A 149 13.13 1.12 8.72
CA SER A 149 11.82 0.83 9.32
C SER A 149 11.88 -0.37 10.27
N PHE A 150 12.52 -1.46 9.84
CA PHE A 150 12.73 -2.65 10.66
C PHE A 150 13.52 -2.36 11.94
N ASP A 151 14.64 -1.63 11.83
CA ASP A 151 15.51 -1.33 12.97
C ASP A 151 14.80 -0.43 14.00
N GLU A 152 14.04 0.56 13.53
CA GLU A 152 13.19 1.43 14.35
C GLU A 152 12.11 0.62 15.09
N LYS A 153 11.37 -0.25 14.37
CA LYS A 153 10.34 -1.08 14.97
C LYS A 153 10.91 -2.09 15.95
N ARG A 154 12.04 -2.72 15.62
CA ARG A 154 12.74 -3.63 16.54
C ARG A 154 13.13 -2.92 17.84
N ALA A 155 13.72 -1.73 17.76
CA ALA A 155 14.09 -0.96 18.95
C ALA A 155 12.87 -0.63 19.82
N GLN A 156 11.77 -0.18 19.22
CA GLN A 156 10.53 0.13 19.91
C GLN A 156 9.89 -1.10 20.57
N ILE A 157 9.78 -2.21 19.84
CA ILE A 157 9.18 -3.46 20.34
C ILE A 157 9.96 -3.98 21.55
N LEU A 158 11.28 -4.13 21.41
CA LEU A 158 12.13 -4.65 22.48
C LEU A 158 12.19 -3.69 23.68
N GLY A 159 12.22 -2.38 23.40
CA GLY A 159 12.17 -1.34 24.42
C GLY A 159 10.90 -1.38 25.26
N LEU A 160 9.73 -1.49 24.61
CA LEU A 160 8.44 -1.60 25.28
C LEU A 160 8.27 -2.92 26.03
N LEU A 161 8.80 -4.03 25.50
CA LEU A 161 8.86 -5.31 26.22
C LEU A 161 9.72 -5.22 27.49
N GLY A 162 10.81 -4.45 27.45
CA GLY A 162 11.62 -4.13 28.63
C GLY A 162 10.86 -3.36 29.73
N ARG A 163 9.66 -2.87 29.44
CA ARG A 163 8.75 -2.16 30.35
C ARG A 163 7.41 -2.90 30.47
N ALA A 164 7.42 -4.23 30.40
CA ALA A 164 6.22 -5.06 30.44
C ALA A 164 5.36 -4.85 31.70
N ASP A 165 5.94 -4.40 32.82
CA ASP A 165 5.18 -4.09 34.05
C ASP A 165 4.26 -2.85 33.93
N GLU A 166 4.38 -2.07 32.84
CA GLU A 166 3.58 -0.87 32.60
C GLU A 166 2.37 -1.12 31.67
N TRP A 167 2.30 -2.29 31.02
CA TRP A 167 1.27 -2.58 30.02
C TRP A 167 0.74 -4.01 30.16
N ASP A 168 -0.58 -4.17 30.20
CA ASP A 168 -1.22 -5.50 30.15
C ASP A 168 -1.29 -6.07 28.71
N LEU A 169 -1.21 -5.19 27.70
CA LEU A 169 -1.28 -5.54 26.28
C LEU A 169 -0.35 -4.64 25.47
N LEU A 170 0.57 -5.27 24.74
CA LEU A 170 1.39 -4.62 23.71
C LEU A 170 0.96 -5.16 22.34
N VAL A 171 0.54 -4.26 21.45
CA VAL A 171 0.26 -4.58 20.04
C VAL A 171 1.27 -3.84 19.19
N ALA A 172 2.08 -4.60 18.46
CA ALA A 172 3.03 -4.08 17.48
C ALA A 172 2.60 -4.52 16.08
N PHE A 173 2.76 -3.61 15.11
CA PHE A 173 2.47 -3.87 13.71
C PHE A 173 3.71 -3.55 12.87
N THR A 174 4.00 -4.43 11.91
CA THR A 174 5.15 -4.35 11.02
C THR A 174 4.73 -4.56 9.56
N TYR A 175 5.29 -3.79 8.62
CA TYR A 175 4.83 -3.71 7.23
C TYR A 175 5.88 -4.15 6.20
N GLU A 176 7.14 -4.25 6.59
CA GLU A 176 8.30 -4.36 5.70
C GLU A 176 8.23 -5.61 4.83
N VAL A 177 7.81 -6.75 5.40
CA VAL A 177 7.67 -8.01 4.65
C VAL A 177 6.61 -7.87 3.55
N ASP A 178 5.48 -7.22 3.83
CA ASP A 178 4.45 -6.92 2.82
C ASP A 178 5.02 -6.04 1.71
N ARG A 179 5.69 -4.93 2.08
CA ARG A 179 6.29 -3.97 1.14
C ARG A 179 7.35 -4.62 0.26
N ILE A 180 8.20 -5.47 0.83
CA ILE A 180 9.24 -6.18 0.10
C ILE A 180 8.64 -7.26 -0.79
N CYS A 181 7.59 -7.96 -0.36
CA CYS A 181 6.89 -8.89 -1.23
C CYS A 181 6.28 -8.17 -2.43
N HIS A 182 5.62 -7.03 -2.24
CA HIS A 182 5.13 -6.21 -3.35
C HIS A 182 6.27 -5.76 -4.27
N MET A 183 7.33 -5.17 -3.71
CA MET A 183 8.33 -4.48 -4.52
C MET A 183 9.49 -5.34 -5.00
N MET A 184 9.70 -6.57 -4.51
CA MET A 184 10.91 -7.35 -4.82
C MET A 184 10.63 -8.73 -5.42
N TRP A 185 9.37 -9.17 -5.51
CA TRP A 185 9.02 -10.51 -6.02
C TRP A 185 9.58 -10.79 -7.41
N ARG A 186 9.54 -9.80 -8.31
CA ARG A 186 10.08 -9.94 -9.69
C ARG A 186 11.55 -10.35 -9.72
N HIS A 187 12.35 -10.03 -8.69
CA HIS A 187 13.76 -10.40 -8.66
C HIS A 187 13.96 -11.88 -8.32
N MET A 188 13.11 -12.46 -7.48
CA MET A 188 13.23 -13.86 -7.06
C MET A 188 12.57 -14.85 -8.04
N ASP A 189 11.57 -14.41 -8.80
CA ASP A 189 10.72 -15.28 -9.62
C ASP A 189 10.99 -15.10 -11.12
N ALA A 190 11.64 -16.10 -11.72
CA ALA A 190 11.99 -16.10 -13.14
C ALA A 190 10.78 -16.17 -14.09
N ALA A 191 9.58 -16.50 -13.59
CA ALA A 191 8.36 -16.49 -14.39
C ALA A 191 7.72 -15.09 -14.48
N HIS A 192 8.16 -14.12 -13.67
CA HIS A 192 7.59 -12.79 -13.68
C HIS A 192 7.97 -12.03 -14.98
N PRO A 193 7.02 -11.39 -15.69
CA PRO A 193 7.34 -10.69 -16.95
C PRO A 193 8.39 -9.58 -16.83
N ASN A 194 8.44 -8.92 -15.67
CA ASN A 194 9.45 -7.92 -15.31
C ASN A 194 10.71 -8.48 -14.61
N HIS A 195 11.01 -9.78 -14.76
CA HIS A 195 12.20 -10.40 -14.14
C HIS A 195 13.49 -9.99 -14.86
N ASP A 196 14.47 -9.51 -14.10
CA ASP A 196 15.84 -9.30 -14.58
C ASP A 196 16.78 -10.43 -14.08
N PRO A 197 17.26 -11.33 -14.96
CA PRO A 197 18.19 -12.38 -14.57
C PRO A 197 19.55 -11.84 -14.13
N HIS A 198 19.89 -10.58 -14.44
CA HIS A 198 21.15 -9.93 -14.07
C HIS A 198 21.07 -9.08 -12.79
N ALA A 199 19.90 -9.02 -12.14
CA ALA A 199 19.75 -8.33 -10.87
C ALA A 199 20.77 -8.83 -9.82
N PRO A 200 21.32 -7.94 -8.98
CA PRO A 200 22.15 -8.28 -7.83
C PRO A 200 21.58 -9.43 -6.99
N ALA A 201 22.44 -10.33 -6.53
CA ALA A 201 22.01 -11.51 -5.77
C ALA A 201 21.19 -11.13 -4.51
N ALA A 202 21.58 -10.05 -3.83
CA ALA A 202 20.87 -9.53 -2.65
C ALA A 202 19.41 -9.14 -2.93
N TRP A 203 19.08 -8.72 -4.17
CA TRP A 203 17.69 -8.38 -4.52
C TRP A 203 16.85 -9.63 -4.74
N LYS A 204 17.46 -10.70 -5.26
CA LYS A 204 16.79 -11.98 -5.50
C LYS A 204 16.46 -12.73 -4.20
N THR A 205 17.20 -12.47 -3.13
CA THR A 205 16.97 -13.07 -1.80
C THR A 205 16.27 -12.13 -0.82
N ALA A 206 16.01 -10.87 -1.19
CA ALA A 206 15.49 -9.85 -0.28
C ALA A 206 14.27 -10.28 0.55
N ILE A 207 13.28 -10.95 -0.08
CA ILE A 207 12.09 -11.46 0.62
C ILE A 207 12.49 -12.49 1.69
N HIS A 208 13.28 -13.50 1.30
CA HIS A 208 13.77 -14.53 2.23
C HIS A 208 14.59 -13.92 3.37
N ASP A 209 15.50 -12.99 3.06
CA ASP A 209 16.39 -12.39 4.03
C ASP A 209 15.64 -11.57 5.07
N PHE A 210 14.54 -10.91 4.68
CA PHE A 210 13.65 -10.24 5.64
C PHE A 210 12.85 -11.22 6.50
N TYR A 211 12.39 -12.36 5.96
CA TYR A 211 11.82 -13.41 6.81
C TYR A 211 12.83 -13.93 7.86
N VAL A 212 14.10 -14.09 7.48
CA VAL A 212 15.17 -14.47 8.42
C VAL A 212 15.40 -13.38 9.48
N LYS A 213 15.38 -12.09 9.09
CA LYS A 213 15.46 -10.98 10.05
C LYS A 213 14.31 -10.99 11.06
N TYR A 214 13.08 -11.23 10.58
CA TYR A 214 11.90 -11.32 11.42
C TYR A 214 11.90 -12.53 12.34
N ASP A 215 12.39 -13.68 11.87
CA ASP A 215 12.61 -14.86 12.73
C ASP A 215 13.60 -14.55 13.87
N GLY A 216 14.68 -13.82 13.56
CA GLY A 216 15.60 -13.28 14.57
C GLY A 216 14.90 -12.40 15.61
N LEU A 217 14.10 -11.44 15.17
CA LEU A 217 13.32 -10.57 16.06
C LEU A 217 12.37 -11.38 16.95
N VAL A 218 11.71 -12.41 16.41
CA VAL A 218 10.85 -13.30 17.21
C VAL A 218 11.64 -14.00 18.32
N GLY A 219 12.87 -14.45 18.03
CA GLY A 219 13.77 -14.99 19.04
C GLY A 219 14.05 -13.98 20.17
N GLU A 220 14.38 -12.74 19.81
CA GLU A 220 14.65 -11.67 20.79
C GLU A 220 13.42 -11.31 21.63
N VAL A 221 12.24 -11.28 21.00
CA VAL A 221 10.97 -11.09 21.71
C VAL A 221 10.76 -12.23 22.70
N LEU A 222 10.94 -13.49 22.29
CA LEU A 222 10.79 -14.65 23.17
C LEU A 222 11.73 -14.60 24.38
N ASP A 223 12.97 -14.16 24.17
CA ASP A 223 13.95 -14.01 25.26
C ASP A 223 13.59 -12.87 26.23
N ALA A 224 12.95 -11.81 25.73
CA ALA A 224 12.55 -10.64 26.54
C ALA A 224 11.16 -10.79 27.20
N LEU A 225 10.35 -11.78 26.80
CA LEU A 225 9.00 -11.93 27.31
C LEU A 225 8.97 -12.32 28.80
N PRO A 226 8.07 -11.71 29.59
CA PRO A 226 7.80 -12.20 30.93
C PRO A 226 7.36 -13.68 30.91
N PRO A 227 7.71 -14.50 31.91
CA PRO A 227 7.44 -15.95 31.90
C PRO A 227 5.96 -16.33 31.69
N ASP A 228 5.03 -15.49 32.15
CA ASP A 228 3.58 -15.74 32.07
C ASP A 228 2.91 -15.02 30.88
N ALA A 229 3.66 -14.26 30.08
CA ALA A 229 3.11 -13.48 28.98
C ALA A 229 2.65 -14.35 27.80
N VAL A 230 1.61 -13.89 27.09
CA VAL A 230 1.14 -14.51 25.85
C VAL A 230 1.76 -13.78 24.68
N LEU A 231 2.45 -14.52 23.83
CA LEU A 231 2.82 -14.05 22.50
C LEU A 231 1.81 -14.58 21.49
N ILE A 232 1.28 -13.68 20.68
CA ILE A 232 0.54 -14.00 19.46
C ILE A 232 1.24 -13.25 18.34
N ILE A 233 1.64 -14.00 17.31
CA ILE A 233 2.12 -13.45 16.04
C ILE A 233 1.09 -13.84 15.01
N CYS A 234 0.45 -12.86 14.38
CA CYS A 234 -0.51 -13.13 13.33
C CYS A 234 -0.27 -12.25 12.12
N SER A 235 -0.60 -12.79 10.95
CA SER A 235 -0.66 -12.06 9.69
C SER A 235 -2.08 -12.12 9.15
N ASP A 236 -2.52 -11.01 8.59
CA ASP A 236 -3.81 -10.85 7.96
C ASP A 236 -3.93 -11.62 6.63
N HIS A 237 -2.83 -11.84 5.91
CA HIS A 237 -2.83 -12.58 4.65
C HIS A 237 -1.45 -13.14 4.24
N GLY A 238 -1.47 -14.09 3.32
CA GLY A 238 -0.29 -14.55 2.59
C GLY A 238 0.00 -13.70 1.36
N PHE A 239 0.83 -14.22 0.44
CA PHE A 239 1.20 -13.55 -0.81
C PHE A 239 1.30 -14.50 -2.00
N LEU A 240 1.11 -13.95 -3.19
CA LEU A 240 1.28 -14.61 -4.48
C LEU A 240 2.02 -13.71 -5.47
N PRO A 241 2.62 -14.28 -6.52
CA PRO A 241 3.12 -13.49 -7.64
C PRO A 241 1.98 -12.79 -8.37
N PHE A 242 2.23 -11.56 -8.82
CA PHE A 242 1.35 -10.79 -9.70
C PHE A 242 1.97 -10.65 -11.09
N TYR A 243 1.75 -11.64 -11.94
CA TYR A 243 2.29 -11.67 -13.31
C TYR A 243 1.46 -10.85 -14.29
N ARG A 244 0.13 -10.97 -14.23
CA ARG A 244 -0.78 -10.41 -15.25
C ARG A 244 -2.02 -9.76 -14.62
N ALA A 245 -2.35 -8.59 -15.11
CA ALA A 245 -3.50 -7.80 -14.68
C ALA A 245 -4.73 -8.13 -15.52
N VAL A 246 -5.90 -8.25 -14.88
CA VAL A 246 -7.18 -8.53 -15.52
C VAL A 246 -8.10 -7.32 -15.43
N ASN A 247 -8.43 -6.74 -16.58
CA ASN A 247 -9.35 -5.62 -16.69
C ASN A 247 -10.79 -6.11 -16.85
N LEU A 248 -11.53 -6.19 -15.73
CA LEU A 248 -12.91 -6.63 -15.72
C LEU A 248 -13.84 -5.66 -16.45
N ASN A 249 -13.57 -4.35 -16.40
CA ASN A 249 -14.42 -3.40 -17.14
C ASN A 249 -14.28 -3.58 -18.65
N ARG A 250 -13.06 -3.78 -19.16
CA ARG A 250 -12.87 -4.16 -20.57
C ARG A 250 -13.60 -5.46 -20.90
N TRP A 251 -13.47 -6.48 -20.05
CA TRP A 251 -14.17 -7.75 -20.23
C TRP A 251 -15.70 -7.60 -20.27
N LEU A 252 -16.26 -6.77 -19.38
CA LEU A 252 -17.69 -6.47 -19.32
C LEU A 252 -18.18 -5.74 -20.57
N ILE A 253 -17.37 -4.82 -21.12
CA ILE A 253 -17.68 -4.13 -22.39
C ILE A 253 -17.73 -5.13 -23.55
N GLU A 254 -16.69 -5.94 -23.71
CA GLU A 254 -16.60 -6.91 -24.81
C GLU A 254 -17.68 -7.99 -24.75
N ASN A 255 -18.22 -8.28 -23.56
CA ASN A 255 -19.34 -9.20 -23.38
C ASN A 255 -20.72 -8.52 -23.38
N GLY A 256 -20.79 -7.20 -23.59
CA GLY A 256 -22.04 -6.45 -23.72
C GLY A 256 -22.78 -6.16 -22.41
N TYR A 257 -22.09 -6.20 -21.27
CA TYR A 257 -22.66 -5.89 -19.96
C TYR A 257 -22.46 -4.43 -19.53
N LEU A 258 -21.34 -3.82 -19.91
CA LEU A 258 -20.98 -2.44 -19.63
C LEU A 258 -20.93 -1.65 -20.93
N VAL A 259 -21.56 -0.47 -20.98
CA VAL A 259 -21.63 0.33 -22.20
C VAL A 259 -21.03 1.70 -21.95
N LEU A 260 -20.12 2.13 -22.83
CA LEU A 260 -19.53 3.46 -22.79
C LEU A 260 -20.42 4.45 -23.57
N LYS A 261 -20.45 5.72 -23.14
CA LYS A 261 -21.05 6.80 -23.92
C LYS A 261 -20.26 6.97 -25.23
N GLU A 262 -20.94 7.20 -26.35
CA GLU A 262 -20.31 7.27 -27.69
C GLU A 262 -19.19 8.32 -27.81
N LYS A 263 -19.30 9.41 -27.05
CA LYS A 263 -18.37 10.56 -27.12
C LYS A 263 -17.18 10.45 -26.16
N THR A 264 -17.21 9.52 -25.21
CA THR A 264 -16.27 9.51 -24.08
C THR A 264 -15.10 8.56 -24.30
N GLY A 265 -15.32 7.43 -24.97
CA GLY A 265 -14.35 6.34 -25.04
C GLY A 265 -14.11 5.69 -23.67
N ALA A 266 -13.11 4.80 -23.61
CA ALA A 266 -12.72 4.13 -22.38
C ALA A 266 -11.79 5.04 -21.54
N PRO A 267 -12.02 5.16 -20.22
CA PRO A 267 -11.15 5.96 -19.35
C PRO A 267 -9.75 5.34 -19.21
N THR A 268 -8.72 6.17 -19.40
CA THR A 268 -7.31 5.85 -19.17
C THR A 268 -6.91 6.02 -17.70
N MET A 269 -5.81 5.41 -17.26
CA MET A 269 -5.28 5.62 -15.89
C MET A 269 -5.04 7.10 -15.56
N ALA A 270 -4.46 7.88 -16.49
CA ALA A 270 -4.17 9.29 -16.25
C ALA A 270 -5.43 10.10 -15.93
N GLN A 271 -6.53 9.83 -16.64
CA GLN A 271 -7.82 10.50 -16.43
C GLN A 271 -8.48 10.13 -15.10
N LEU A 272 -8.14 8.98 -14.51
CA LEU A 272 -8.71 8.54 -13.23
C LEU A 272 -8.04 9.19 -12.02
N PHE A 273 -6.85 9.77 -12.21
CA PHE A 273 -6.09 10.50 -11.18
C PHE A 273 -6.04 12.01 -11.42
N ASP A 274 -6.65 12.48 -12.52
CA ASP A 274 -6.76 13.91 -12.78
C ASP A 274 -7.89 14.51 -11.93
N ASN A 275 -7.51 15.09 -10.79
CA ASN A 275 -8.46 15.71 -9.86
C ASN A 275 -9.04 17.02 -10.42
N ASP A 276 -8.35 17.68 -11.36
CA ASP A 276 -8.74 18.99 -11.91
C ASP A 276 -9.96 18.90 -12.86
N SER A 277 -10.23 17.74 -13.45
CA SER A 277 -11.30 17.56 -14.45
C SER A 277 -12.65 17.11 -13.86
N GLY A 278 -12.76 16.96 -12.54
CA GLY A 278 -13.97 16.51 -11.87
C GLY A 278 -14.24 15.01 -12.04
N TYR A 279 -15.26 14.48 -11.35
CA TYR A 279 -15.61 13.06 -11.52
C TYR A 279 -16.16 12.85 -12.93
N TYR A 280 -15.40 12.14 -13.77
CA TYR A 280 -15.80 11.80 -15.12
C TYR A 280 -16.49 10.43 -15.14
N ASP A 281 -17.75 10.40 -15.58
CA ASP A 281 -18.53 9.17 -15.73
C ASP A 281 -18.65 8.76 -17.21
N PRO A 282 -17.85 7.77 -17.67
CA PRO A 282 -17.82 7.36 -19.07
C PRO A 282 -18.94 6.37 -19.44
N TYR A 283 -19.75 5.92 -18.48
CA TYR A 283 -20.72 4.84 -18.70
C TYR A 283 -22.09 5.36 -19.13
N ASP A 284 -22.72 4.67 -20.08
CA ASP A 284 -24.13 4.82 -20.44
C ASP A 284 -24.95 3.89 -19.53
N TRP A 285 -25.38 4.40 -18.38
CA TRP A 285 -26.13 3.64 -17.37
C TRP A 285 -27.46 3.10 -17.89
N SER A 286 -28.09 3.80 -18.84
CA SER A 286 -29.34 3.37 -19.45
C SER A 286 -29.23 2.07 -20.26
N LYS A 287 -28.00 1.65 -20.59
CA LYS A 287 -27.69 0.42 -21.33
C LYS A 287 -26.79 -0.54 -20.56
N THR A 288 -26.19 -0.10 -19.46
CA THR A 288 -25.25 -0.88 -18.64
C THR A 288 -26.03 -1.78 -17.68
N ARG A 289 -25.76 -3.08 -17.73
CA ARG A 289 -26.37 -4.10 -16.86
C ARG A 289 -25.49 -4.48 -15.68
N ALA A 290 -24.16 -4.38 -15.82
CA ALA A 290 -23.21 -4.63 -14.75
C ALA A 290 -21.92 -3.81 -14.95
N TYR A 291 -21.24 -3.49 -13.85
CA TYR A 291 -19.99 -2.71 -13.83
C TYR A 291 -19.04 -3.25 -12.77
N ALA A 292 -17.74 -3.02 -12.92
CA ALA A 292 -16.74 -3.42 -11.93
C ALA A 292 -16.05 -2.19 -11.30
N LEU A 293 -15.84 -2.24 -9.98
CA LEU A 293 -15.18 -1.17 -9.24
C LEU A 293 -14.51 -1.73 -7.98
N GLY A 294 -13.40 -1.11 -7.58
CA GLY A 294 -12.62 -1.52 -6.42
C GLY A 294 -11.92 -2.87 -6.63
N LEU A 295 -11.53 -3.51 -5.53
CA LEU A 295 -10.74 -4.74 -5.57
C LEU A 295 -11.59 -5.95 -5.94
N SER A 296 -11.82 -6.12 -7.25
CA SER A 296 -12.35 -7.33 -7.87
C SER A 296 -13.83 -7.63 -7.56
N LYS A 297 -14.65 -6.57 -7.58
CA LYS A 297 -16.10 -6.64 -7.37
C LYS A 297 -16.84 -6.29 -8.64
N ILE A 298 -17.91 -7.02 -8.93
CA ILE A 298 -18.89 -6.69 -9.97
C ILE A 298 -20.22 -6.36 -9.30
N TYR A 299 -20.81 -5.25 -9.72
CA TYR A 299 -22.11 -4.77 -9.30
C TYR A 299 -23.09 -4.90 -10.47
N ILE A 300 -24.30 -5.35 -10.18
CA ILE A 300 -25.43 -5.34 -11.10
C ILE A 300 -26.08 -3.95 -11.04
N ASN A 301 -26.36 -3.34 -12.18
CA ASN A 301 -27.05 -2.05 -12.26
C ASN A 301 -28.55 -2.24 -11.96
N LEU A 302 -28.86 -2.47 -10.69
CA LEU A 302 -30.14 -2.94 -10.18
C LEU A 302 -31.10 -1.77 -9.97
N LYS A 303 -32.32 -1.93 -10.46
CA LYS A 303 -33.37 -0.92 -10.33
C LYS A 303 -33.69 -0.66 -8.86
N GLY A 304 -33.68 0.62 -8.47
CA GLY A 304 -33.99 1.07 -7.11
C GLY A 304 -32.81 1.04 -6.14
N ARG A 305 -31.68 0.40 -6.50
CA ARG A 305 -30.42 0.51 -5.75
C ARG A 305 -29.48 1.50 -6.42
N GLU A 306 -29.24 1.34 -7.72
CA GLU A 306 -28.46 2.28 -8.52
C GLU A 306 -29.37 3.41 -9.05
N PRO A 307 -28.90 4.68 -9.11
CA PRO A 307 -29.73 5.82 -9.54
C PRO A 307 -30.38 5.66 -10.92
N GLU A 308 -29.66 5.03 -11.85
CA GLU A 308 -30.09 4.73 -13.21
C GLU A 308 -30.18 3.21 -13.45
N GLY A 309 -30.53 2.45 -12.41
CA GLY A 309 -30.67 0.99 -12.45
C GLY A 309 -31.69 0.50 -13.48
N ILE A 310 -31.26 -0.42 -14.36
CA ILE A 310 -32.10 -0.97 -15.45
C ILE A 310 -32.42 -2.45 -15.28
N VAL A 311 -31.71 -3.17 -14.42
CA VAL A 311 -31.94 -4.60 -14.19
C VAL A 311 -33.02 -4.76 -13.13
N GLU A 312 -34.10 -5.46 -13.46
CA GLU A 312 -35.15 -5.79 -12.49
C GLU A 312 -34.65 -6.86 -11.51
N GLU A 313 -35.12 -6.84 -10.27
CA GLU A 313 -34.71 -7.79 -9.22
C GLU A 313 -34.91 -9.26 -9.63
N ALA A 314 -36.00 -9.55 -10.35
CA ALA A 314 -36.31 -10.89 -10.86
C ALA A 314 -35.28 -11.42 -11.88
N ASP A 315 -34.56 -10.53 -12.58
CA ASP A 315 -33.56 -10.88 -13.60
C ASP A 315 -32.13 -10.92 -13.04
N ALA A 316 -31.89 -10.37 -11.84
CA ALA A 316 -30.56 -10.20 -11.27
C ALA A 316 -29.82 -11.54 -11.07
N GLU A 317 -30.48 -12.54 -10.49
CA GLU A 317 -29.86 -13.86 -10.26
C GLU A 317 -29.46 -14.57 -11.57
N LYS A 318 -30.30 -14.44 -12.61
CA LYS A 318 -30.00 -15.01 -13.92
C LYS A 318 -28.79 -14.33 -14.54
N LEU A 319 -28.70 -13.00 -14.46
CA LEU A 319 -27.55 -12.26 -14.94
C LEU A 319 -26.27 -12.60 -14.16
N LYS A 320 -26.35 -12.70 -12.82
CA LYS A 320 -25.21 -13.14 -11.99
C LYS A 320 -24.71 -14.53 -12.42
N ALA A 321 -25.62 -15.50 -12.60
CA ALA A 321 -25.26 -16.84 -13.05
C ALA A 321 -24.60 -16.84 -14.44
N GLU A 322 -25.10 -16.03 -15.37
CA GLU A 322 -24.52 -15.87 -16.71
C GLU A 322 -23.08 -15.31 -16.64
N ILE A 323 -22.88 -14.23 -15.88
CA ILE A 323 -21.56 -13.61 -15.70
C ILE A 323 -20.58 -14.59 -15.03
N ILE A 324 -21.01 -15.30 -13.97
CA ILE A 324 -20.20 -16.33 -13.29
C ILE A 324 -19.74 -17.39 -14.30
N ALA A 325 -20.65 -17.91 -15.12
CA ALA A 325 -20.33 -18.97 -16.09
C ALA A 325 -19.31 -18.50 -17.12
N LYS A 326 -19.48 -17.29 -17.68
CA LYS A 326 -18.52 -16.74 -18.65
C LYS A 326 -17.17 -16.40 -18.04
N LEU A 327 -17.12 -15.81 -16.83
CA LEU A 327 -15.86 -15.51 -16.14
C LEU A 327 -15.09 -16.78 -15.78
N THR A 328 -15.78 -17.82 -15.30
CA THR A 328 -15.14 -19.12 -14.97
C THR A 328 -14.55 -19.79 -16.22
N ALA A 329 -15.09 -19.49 -17.41
CA ALA A 329 -14.58 -19.96 -18.68
C ALA A 329 -13.43 -19.11 -19.25
N LEU A 330 -13.10 -17.95 -18.66
CA LEU A 330 -12.02 -17.08 -19.13
C LEU A 330 -10.66 -17.81 -19.06
N ARG A 331 -9.91 -17.74 -20.15
CA ARG A 331 -8.56 -18.32 -20.29
C ARG A 331 -7.59 -17.27 -20.78
N ASP A 332 -6.33 -17.45 -20.41
CA ASP A 332 -5.21 -16.68 -20.92
C ASP A 332 -4.43 -17.51 -21.95
N ASP A 333 -4.53 -17.09 -23.20
CA ASP A 333 -3.97 -17.80 -24.34
C ASP A 333 -2.53 -17.37 -24.66
N GLU A 334 -2.04 -16.27 -24.05
CA GLU A 334 -0.76 -15.65 -24.41
C GLU A 334 0.41 -16.10 -23.53
N ALA A 335 0.25 -16.10 -22.20
CA ALA A 335 1.39 -16.28 -21.29
C ALA A 335 1.59 -17.70 -20.75
N HIS A 336 0.52 -18.51 -20.70
CA HIS A 336 0.54 -19.79 -19.97
C HIS A 336 -0.25 -20.93 -20.63
N GLY A 337 -0.47 -20.86 -21.96
CA GLY A 337 -1.01 -21.98 -22.73
C GLY A 337 -2.44 -22.38 -22.34
N HIS A 338 -3.36 -21.41 -22.32
CA HIS A 338 -4.78 -21.59 -21.94
C HIS A 338 -4.99 -21.85 -20.44
N ALA A 339 -4.29 -21.10 -19.58
CA ALA A 339 -4.45 -21.21 -18.13
C ALA A 339 -5.78 -20.60 -17.65
N PRO A 340 -6.41 -21.17 -16.60
CA PRO A 340 -7.56 -20.55 -15.97
C PRO A 340 -7.16 -19.25 -15.24
N VAL A 341 -7.88 -18.17 -15.53
CA VAL A 341 -7.62 -16.83 -14.96
C VAL A 341 -8.34 -16.66 -13.61
N ILE A 342 -9.56 -17.19 -13.53
CA ILE A 342 -10.44 -17.09 -12.35
C ILE A 342 -10.42 -18.42 -11.59
N SER A 343 -10.15 -18.38 -10.28
CA SER A 343 -10.23 -19.55 -9.40
C SER A 343 -11.64 -19.75 -8.86
N VAL A 344 -12.30 -18.66 -8.46
CA VAL A 344 -13.65 -18.70 -7.89
C VAL A 344 -14.38 -17.38 -8.16
N VAL A 345 -15.70 -17.47 -8.31
CA VAL A 345 -16.60 -16.31 -8.23
C VAL A 345 -17.64 -16.61 -7.17
N LYS A 346 -17.77 -15.74 -6.17
CA LYS A 346 -18.73 -15.90 -5.08
C LYS A 346 -19.76 -14.78 -5.14
N ARG A 347 -21.02 -15.08 -4.85
CA ARG A 347 -22.03 -14.05 -4.61
C ARG A 347 -21.78 -13.38 -3.26
N ARG A 348 -22.22 -12.14 -3.12
CA ARG A 348 -22.12 -11.41 -1.84
C ARG A 348 -22.76 -12.16 -0.68
N GLU A 349 -23.89 -12.82 -0.90
CA GLU A 349 -24.64 -13.55 0.13
C GLU A 349 -23.89 -14.80 0.63
N GLU A 350 -22.88 -15.25 -0.11
CA GLU A 350 -22.01 -16.38 0.27
C GLU A 350 -20.83 -15.93 1.15
N ILE A 351 -20.61 -14.62 1.32
CA ILE A 351 -19.43 -14.05 1.99
C ILE A 351 -19.83 -13.14 3.15
N TRP A 352 -20.84 -12.29 2.93
CA TRP A 352 -21.17 -11.18 3.81
C TRP A 352 -22.58 -11.34 4.38
N GLU A 353 -22.78 -10.80 5.58
CA GLU A 353 -24.06 -10.74 6.29
C GLU A 353 -24.24 -9.37 6.96
N GLY A 354 -25.46 -9.06 7.39
CA GLY A 354 -25.79 -7.83 8.13
C GLY A 354 -26.41 -6.71 7.29
N ASP A 355 -26.74 -5.60 7.97
CA ASP A 355 -27.61 -4.53 7.46
C ASP A 355 -27.03 -3.74 6.27
N ARG A 356 -25.73 -3.87 6.00
CA ARG A 356 -25.00 -3.18 4.93
C ARG A 356 -24.75 -4.06 3.70
N LEU A 357 -25.35 -5.25 3.64
CA LEU A 357 -25.15 -6.21 2.54
C LEU A 357 -25.50 -5.62 1.16
N ASN A 358 -26.44 -4.69 1.11
CA ASN A 358 -26.83 -3.99 -0.11
C ASN A 358 -25.72 -3.10 -0.72
N GLU A 359 -24.72 -2.70 0.07
CA GLU A 359 -23.56 -1.92 -0.39
C GLU A 359 -22.41 -2.79 -0.91
N ALA A 360 -22.44 -4.09 -0.65
CA ALA A 360 -21.44 -5.02 -1.15
C ALA A 360 -21.64 -5.28 -2.66
N GLY A 361 -20.53 -5.47 -3.38
CA GLY A 361 -20.56 -5.91 -4.77
C GLY A 361 -21.20 -7.27 -4.91
N ASP A 362 -22.13 -7.41 -5.86
CA ASP A 362 -22.97 -8.60 -6.00
C ASP A 362 -22.18 -9.88 -6.30
N LEU A 363 -21.03 -9.74 -6.99
CA LEU A 363 -20.06 -10.80 -7.22
C LEU A 363 -18.67 -10.36 -6.76
N GLN A 364 -18.00 -11.20 -5.97
CA GLN A 364 -16.59 -11.08 -5.63
C GLN A 364 -15.81 -12.10 -6.45
N ILE A 365 -14.82 -11.64 -7.21
CA ILE A 365 -13.97 -12.49 -8.02
C ILE A 365 -12.71 -12.84 -7.20
N GLY A 366 -12.31 -14.11 -7.25
CA GLY A 366 -11.06 -14.62 -6.70
C GLY A 366 -10.20 -15.16 -7.83
N TYR A 367 -9.10 -14.49 -8.13
CA TYR A 367 -8.19 -14.87 -9.21
C TYR A 367 -7.36 -16.11 -8.88
N ALA A 368 -6.94 -16.81 -9.95
CA ALA A 368 -5.94 -17.85 -9.87
C ALA A 368 -4.54 -17.24 -9.64
N ARG A 369 -3.57 -18.08 -9.24
CA ARG A 369 -2.17 -17.67 -9.04
C ARG A 369 -1.62 -16.94 -10.26
N GLY A 370 -0.95 -15.81 -10.04
CA GLY A 370 -0.36 -15.00 -11.11
C GLY A 370 -1.26 -13.90 -11.66
N TYR A 371 -2.57 -13.95 -11.37
CA TYR A 371 -3.54 -12.99 -11.89
C TYR A 371 -4.09 -12.07 -10.79
N ARG A 372 -4.25 -10.78 -11.10
CA ARG A 372 -4.87 -9.80 -10.20
C ARG A 372 -5.83 -8.91 -10.97
N VAL A 373 -6.78 -8.27 -10.29
CA VAL A 373 -7.54 -7.15 -10.89
C VAL A 373 -6.60 -6.03 -11.34
N SER A 374 -6.86 -5.44 -12.51
CA SER A 374 -6.07 -4.30 -12.98
C SER A 374 -6.31 -3.05 -12.14
N TRP A 375 -5.30 -2.16 -12.11
CA TRP A 375 -5.47 -0.85 -11.47
C TRP A 375 -6.59 -0.04 -12.12
N GLN A 376 -6.71 -0.11 -13.45
CA GLN A 376 -7.80 0.52 -14.20
C GLN A 376 -9.16 0.08 -13.67
N THR A 377 -9.44 -1.23 -13.64
CA THR A 377 -10.73 -1.72 -13.14
C THR A 377 -11.03 -1.23 -11.72
N SER A 378 -10.00 -1.17 -10.86
CA SER A 378 -10.17 -0.72 -9.48
C SER A 378 -10.71 0.71 -9.37
N LEU A 379 -10.46 1.54 -10.39
CA LEU A 379 -10.85 2.93 -10.48
C LEU A 379 -11.96 3.20 -11.52
N GLY A 380 -12.49 2.18 -12.19
CA GLY A 380 -13.46 2.35 -13.30
C GLY A 380 -12.82 2.47 -14.71
N GLY A 381 -11.50 2.37 -14.80
CA GLY A 381 -10.73 2.27 -16.05
C GLY A 381 -11.11 1.07 -16.93
N ALA A 382 -11.02 1.20 -18.26
CA ALA A 382 -11.33 0.11 -19.21
C ALA A 382 -10.54 0.16 -20.53
N ASP A 383 -9.52 1.01 -20.63
CA ASP A 383 -8.79 1.27 -21.89
C ASP A 383 -7.80 0.14 -22.23
N GLU A 384 -7.21 -0.48 -21.21
CA GLU A 384 -6.31 -1.63 -21.36
C GLU A 384 -7.01 -2.89 -21.93
N PRO A 385 -6.24 -3.84 -22.50
CA PRO A 385 -6.74 -5.18 -22.85
C PRO A 385 -7.33 -5.92 -21.64
N ILE A 386 -8.12 -6.98 -21.89
CA ILE A 386 -8.69 -7.82 -20.82
C ILE A 386 -7.59 -8.38 -19.92
N ILE A 387 -6.49 -8.84 -20.50
CA ILE A 387 -5.34 -9.39 -19.77
C ILE A 387 -4.08 -8.70 -20.29
N ALA A 388 -3.22 -8.22 -19.39
CA ALA A 388 -1.96 -7.58 -19.74
C ALA A 388 -0.84 -7.99 -18.78
N ASP A 389 0.40 -8.03 -19.28
CA ASP A 389 1.58 -8.25 -18.43
C ASP A 389 1.76 -7.14 -17.40
N ASN A 390 2.12 -7.55 -16.18
CA ASN A 390 2.54 -6.63 -15.15
C ASN A 390 4.04 -6.34 -15.30
N LEU A 391 4.33 -5.15 -15.85
CA LEU A 391 5.68 -4.63 -15.99
C LEU A 391 6.07 -3.61 -14.91
N ARG A 392 5.26 -3.48 -13.84
CA ARG A 392 5.56 -2.57 -12.73
C ARG A 392 6.51 -3.21 -11.71
N ASN A 393 7.02 -2.40 -10.78
CA ASN A 393 7.85 -2.89 -9.67
C ASN A 393 7.00 -3.66 -8.64
N TRP A 394 5.75 -3.24 -8.47
CA TRP A 394 4.72 -3.94 -7.70
C TRP A 394 4.39 -5.30 -8.35
N SER A 395 5.02 -6.37 -7.87
CA SER A 395 5.21 -7.67 -8.55
C SER A 395 4.80 -8.89 -7.70
N GLY A 396 4.74 -8.75 -6.38
CA GLY A 396 3.96 -9.63 -5.51
C GLY A 396 2.64 -8.96 -5.16
N ASP A 397 1.60 -9.73 -4.83
CA ASP A 397 0.35 -9.17 -4.31
C ASP A 397 -0.45 -10.22 -3.52
N HIS A 398 -1.50 -9.78 -2.87
CA HIS A 398 -2.42 -10.58 -2.06
C HIS A 398 -3.88 -10.15 -2.28
N CYS A 399 -4.12 -8.97 -2.87
CA CYS A 399 -5.45 -8.48 -3.16
C CYS A 399 -6.11 -9.28 -4.29
N SER A 400 -7.43 -9.50 -4.19
CA SER A 400 -8.29 -10.11 -5.22
C SER A 400 -8.00 -11.57 -5.61
N TYR A 401 -7.02 -12.24 -5.02
CA TYR A 401 -6.87 -13.69 -5.19
C TYR A 401 -8.02 -14.45 -4.51
N ASP A 402 -8.18 -15.72 -4.89
CA ASP A 402 -8.93 -16.65 -4.06
C ASP A 402 -8.30 -16.71 -2.66
N PRO A 403 -9.03 -16.37 -1.58
CA PRO A 403 -8.48 -16.29 -0.22
C PRO A 403 -7.76 -17.56 0.23
N LYS A 404 -8.14 -18.74 -0.30
CA LYS A 404 -7.47 -20.00 0.04
C LYS A 404 -6.01 -20.08 -0.42
N LEU A 405 -5.61 -19.24 -1.37
CA LEU A 405 -4.27 -19.22 -1.95
C LEU A 405 -3.30 -18.26 -1.23
N VAL A 406 -3.84 -17.33 -0.44
CA VAL A 406 -3.08 -16.34 0.33
C VAL A 406 -3.44 -16.43 1.82
N PRO A 407 -3.31 -17.61 2.45
CA PRO A 407 -3.64 -17.75 3.86
C PRO A 407 -2.70 -16.92 4.73
N GLY A 408 -3.26 -16.16 5.68
CA GLY A 408 -2.49 -15.60 6.79
C GLY A 408 -2.01 -16.70 7.73
N VAL A 409 -1.21 -16.32 8.73
CA VAL A 409 -0.67 -17.23 9.74
C VAL A 409 -1.02 -16.77 11.14
N VAL A 410 -1.10 -17.70 12.09
CA VAL A 410 -1.21 -17.42 13.52
C VAL A 410 -0.26 -18.35 14.26
N PHE A 411 0.68 -17.77 15.00
CA PHE A 411 1.58 -18.45 15.92
C PHE A 411 1.34 -17.96 17.33
N SER A 412 1.55 -18.83 18.31
CA SER A 412 1.51 -18.46 19.72
C SER A 412 2.45 -19.32 20.54
N ASN A 413 2.99 -18.74 21.62
CA ASN A 413 3.72 -19.49 22.64
C ASN A 413 2.79 -20.34 23.53
N ARG A 414 1.46 -20.21 23.35
CA ARG A 414 0.45 -21.07 23.95
C ARG A 414 -0.24 -21.93 22.89
N LYS A 415 -0.70 -23.11 23.29
CA LYS A 415 -1.40 -24.03 22.38
C LYS A 415 -2.74 -23.44 21.96
N LEU A 416 -2.92 -23.25 20.65
CA LEU A 416 -4.18 -22.85 20.04
C LEU A 416 -4.90 -24.07 19.42
N ASP A 417 -6.23 -24.06 19.46
CA ASP A 417 -7.06 -25.04 18.75
C ASP A 417 -7.39 -24.50 17.36
N SER A 418 -6.57 -24.85 16.36
CA SER A 418 -6.72 -24.41 14.98
C SER A 418 -8.02 -24.88 14.31
N SER A 419 -8.77 -25.82 14.90
CA SER A 419 -10.08 -26.22 14.40
C SER A 419 -11.20 -25.23 14.75
N ARG A 420 -10.95 -24.33 15.72
CA ARG A 420 -11.94 -23.43 16.29
C ARG A 420 -11.73 -21.96 15.92
N TYR A 421 -10.48 -21.53 15.77
CA TYR A 421 -10.15 -20.11 15.63
C TYR A 421 -9.88 -19.71 14.18
N ARG A 422 -10.52 -18.61 13.76
CA ARG A 422 -10.33 -17.92 12.48
C ARG A 422 -9.77 -16.53 12.74
N LEU A 423 -9.14 -15.91 11.74
CA LEU A 423 -8.63 -14.55 11.85
C LEU A 423 -9.70 -13.55 12.31
N ILE A 424 -10.94 -13.70 11.84
CA ILE A 424 -12.08 -12.84 12.25
C ILE A 424 -12.36 -12.89 13.77
N ASP A 425 -11.92 -13.97 14.45
CA ASP A 425 -12.13 -14.13 15.88
C ASP A 425 -11.09 -13.36 16.72
N VAL A 426 -10.01 -12.83 16.11
CA VAL A 426 -8.95 -12.04 16.78
C VAL A 426 -9.43 -10.62 17.12
N GLY A 427 -10.27 -10.01 16.28
CA GLY A 427 -10.74 -8.62 16.43
C GLY A 427 -12.01 -8.46 17.27
N LEU A 428 -12.71 -9.55 17.57
CA LEU A 428 -13.92 -9.60 18.39
C LEU A 428 -13.83 -10.79 19.36
N THR A 429 -12.80 -10.81 20.22
CA THR A 429 -12.88 -11.58 21.46
C THR A 429 -13.27 -10.61 22.58
N ALA A 430 -14.57 -10.31 22.68
CA ALA A 430 -15.18 -9.69 23.87
C ALA A 430 -15.83 -10.78 24.72
#